data_AF-A0AAP0HXX4-F1
#
_entry.id   AF-A0AAP0HXX4-F1
#
_cell.length_a   1.000
_cell.length_b   1.000
_cell.length_c   1.000
_cell.angle_alpha   90.00
_cell.angle_beta   90.00
_cell.angle_gamma   90.00
#
_symmetry.space_group_name_H-M   'P 1'
#
loop_
_entity.id
_entity.type
_entity.pdbx_description
1 polymer ?
#
loop_
_entity_poly.entity_id
_entity_poly.type
_entity_poly.pdbx_seq_one_letter_code
_entity_poly.pdbx_strand_id
1 'polypeptide(L)'
;MAIMDSILKFMVDPKKNWFAAQHMKTLSKRLRKYGLRYDDLYDPYYDLDIKEALARLPREVVDARIQRLKRAHDLSMKHEYLSSDMQAMQTPFRYYLQDMLALVKRERAEREALGALPLYQRTIP
;
A
#
# COMPACT_ATOMS: atom_id res chain seq x y z
N MET A 1 -23.00 13.25 11.47
CA MET A 1 -21.79 12.76 10.80
C MET A 1 -20.92 13.92 10.30
N ALA A 2 -21.31 14.68 9.26
CA ALA A 2 -20.47 15.68 8.57
C ALA A 2 -19.50 16.55 9.41
N ILE A 3 -19.90 17.07 10.58
CA ILE A 3 -19.01 17.84 11.47
C ILE A 3 -17.84 16.98 11.98
N MET A 4 -18.11 15.75 12.40
CA MET A 4 -17.10 14.77 12.83
C MET A 4 -16.17 14.42 11.67
N ASP A 5 -16.72 14.19 10.47
CA ASP A 5 -15.92 13.88 9.27
C ASP A 5 -15.00 15.05 8.88
N SER A 6 -15.45 16.30 9.06
CA SER A 6 -14.65 17.50 8.83
C SER A 6 -13.52 17.64 9.85
N ILE A 7 -13.81 17.36 11.13
CA ILE A 7 -12.81 17.37 12.22
C ILE A 7 -11.76 16.26 12.02
N LEU A 8 -12.19 15.05 11.66
CA LEU A 8 -11.30 13.93 11.34
C LEU A 8 -10.41 14.25 10.14
N LYS A 9 -10.99 14.77 9.03
CA LYS A 9 -10.22 15.25 7.86
C LYS A 9 -9.20 16.31 8.25
N PHE A 10 -9.58 17.31 9.05
CA PHE A 10 -8.65 18.32 9.56
C PHE A 10 -7.50 17.70 10.37
N MET A 11 -7.77 16.71 11.21
CA MET A 11 -6.74 16.01 11.99
C MET A 11 -5.80 15.13 11.15
N VAL A 12 -6.29 14.46 10.11
CA VAL A 12 -5.45 13.56 9.28
C VAL A 12 -4.79 14.23 8.08
N ASP A 13 -5.31 15.37 7.61
CA ASP A 13 -4.77 16.09 6.44
C ASP A 13 -3.33 16.61 6.73
N PRO A 14 -2.28 16.11 6.05
CA PRO A 14 -0.91 16.59 6.25
C PRO A 14 -0.66 18.01 5.72
N LYS A 15 -1.67 18.63 5.09
CA LYS A 15 -1.68 20.06 4.72
C LYS A 15 -2.27 20.98 5.82
N LYS A 16 -2.99 20.42 6.80
CA LYS A 16 -3.71 21.17 7.85
C LYS A 16 -3.16 20.89 9.24
N ASN A 17 -2.77 19.64 9.51
CA ASN A 17 -2.16 19.23 10.78
C ASN A 17 -0.65 19.00 10.65
N TRP A 18 0.14 19.72 11.46
CA TRP A 18 1.60 19.56 11.55
C TRP A 18 2.02 18.15 11.97
N PHE A 19 1.29 17.48 12.87
CA PHE A 19 1.60 16.11 13.30
C PHE A 19 1.46 15.12 12.14
N ALA A 20 0.39 15.24 11.34
CA ALA A 20 0.20 14.45 10.12
C ALA A 20 1.31 14.74 9.09
N ALA A 21 1.74 16.00 8.95
CA ALA A 21 2.86 16.37 8.09
C ALA A 21 4.19 15.71 8.51
N GLN A 22 4.53 15.72 9.81
CA GLN A 22 5.75 15.05 10.30
C GLN A 22 5.66 13.52 10.18
N HIS A 23 4.48 12.94 10.38
CA HIS A 23 4.24 11.51 10.16
C HIS A 23 4.48 11.14 8.69
N MET A 24 3.85 11.85 7.74
CA MET A 24 4.04 11.64 6.30
C MET A 24 5.50 11.83 5.88
N LYS A 25 6.19 12.86 6.40
CA LYS A 25 7.62 13.11 6.17
C LYS A 25 8.49 11.96 6.68
N THR A 26 8.15 11.39 7.83
CA THR A 26 8.86 10.26 8.44
C THR A 26 8.65 8.97 7.64
N LEU A 27 7.42 8.66 7.23
CA LEU A 27 7.13 7.53 6.34
C LEU A 27 7.88 7.67 5.00
N SER A 28 7.82 8.86 4.38
CA SER A 28 8.55 9.14 3.13
C SER A 28 10.05 8.88 3.28
N LYS A 29 10.69 9.42 4.33
CA LYS A 29 12.13 9.20 4.60
C LYS A 29 12.47 7.72 4.80
N ARG A 30 11.60 6.94 5.47
CA ARG A 30 11.80 5.50 5.70
C ARG A 30 11.62 4.68 4.42
N LEU A 31 10.59 4.95 3.62
CA LEU A 31 10.34 4.26 2.36
C LEU A 31 11.42 4.54 1.30
N ARG A 32 11.87 5.80 1.19
CA ARG A 32 12.92 6.20 0.24
C ARG A 32 14.25 5.47 0.49
N LYS A 33 14.66 5.31 1.75
CA LYS A 33 15.89 4.57 2.16
C LYS A 33 16.02 3.16 1.57
N TYR A 34 14.92 2.44 1.44
CA TYR A 34 14.88 1.07 0.88
C TYR A 34 14.39 1.02 -0.58
N GLY A 35 13.99 2.16 -1.16
CA GLY A 35 13.44 2.22 -2.51
C GLY A 35 12.07 1.53 -2.66
N LEU A 36 11.23 1.61 -1.62
CA LEU A 36 9.87 1.06 -1.60
C LEU A 36 8.80 2.13 -1.85
N ARG A 37 7.64 1.69 -2.33
CA ARG A 37 6.38 2.44 -2.29
C ARG A 37 5.50 1.95 -1.16
N TYR A 38 4.55 2.79 -0.72
CA TYR A 38 3.61 2.44 0.34
C TYR A 38 2.78 1.18 0.01
N ASP A 39 2.30 1.06 -1.25
CA ASP A 39 1.56 -0.11 -1.74
C ASP A 39 2.38 -1.41 -1.75
N ASP A 40 3.71 -1.34 -1.71
CA ASP A 40 4.58 -2.53 -1.65
C ASP A 40 4.49 -3.22 -0.27
N LEU A 41 4.06 -2.51 0.77
CA LEU A 41 3.93 -3.03 2.15
C LEU A 41 2.67 -3.90 2.38
N TYR A 42 1.74 -3.91 1.42
CA TYR A 42 0.49 -4.68 1.50
C TYR A 42 0.76 -6.15 1.19
N ASP A 43 0.67 -7.03 2.19
CA ASP A 43 0.98 -8.47 2.05
C ASP A 43 -0.22 -9.30 1.52
N PRO A 44 -0.10 -9.98 0.36
CA PRO A 44 -1.14 -10.87 -0.17
C PRO A 44 -1.43 -12.11 0.67
N TYR A 45 -0.60 -12.47 1.67
CA TYR A 45 -0.92 -13.52 2.65
C TYR A 45 -1.69 -13.00 3.88
N TYR A 46 -1.67 -11.68 4.11
CA TYR A 46 -2.39 -11.07 5.22
C TYR A 46 -3.88 -10.90 4.90
N ASP A 47 -4.18 -10.28 3.75
CA ASP A 47 -5.53 -10.04 3.24
C ASP A 47 -5.63 -10.55 1.78
N LEU A 48 -6.57 -11.46 1.53
CA LEU A 48 -6.73 -12.12 0.23
C LEU A 48 -7.22 -11.17 -0.86
N ASP A 49 -7.80 -10.03 -0.50
CA ASP A 49 -8.22 -9.00 -1.47
C ASP A 49 -7.01 -8.25 -2.04
N ILE A 50 -5.87 -8.21 -1.32
CA ILE A 50 -4.57 -7.78 -1.86
C ILE A 50 -4.06 -8.79 -2.89
N LYS A 51 -4.20 -10.09 -2.63
CA LYS A 51 -3.79 -11.17 -3.55
C LYS A 51 -4.59 -11.11 -4.85
N GLU A 52 -5.91 -10.98 -4.76
CA GLU A 52 -6.81 -10.83 -5.90
C GLU A 52 -6.51 -9.54 -6.69
N ALA A 53 -6.36 -8.40 -6.01
CA ALA A 53 -6.05 -7.14 -6.67
C ALA A 53 -4.66 -7.16 -7.36
N LEU A 54 -3.67 -7.87 -6.81
CA LEU A 54 -2.37 -8.09 -7.46
C LEU A 54 -2.46 -9.04 -8.67
N ALA A 55 -3.33 -10.05 -8.63
CA ALA A 55 -3.54 -10.98 -9.75
C ALA A 55 -4.22 -10.31 -10.95
N ARG A 56 -5.02 -9.26 -10.72
CA ARG A 56 -5.70 -8.46 -11.75
C ARG A 56 -4.85 -7.31 -12.34
N LEU A 57 -3.70 -6.98 -11.75
CA LEU A 57 -2.86 -5.87 -12.21
C LEU A 57 -1.98 -6.26 -13.42
N PRO A 58 -1.61 -5.30 -14.29
CA PRO A 58 -0.67 -5.55 -15.39
C PRO A 58 0.65 -6.11 -14.86
N ARG A 59 1.19 -7.11 -15.58
CA ARG A 59 2.36 -7.88 -15.15
C ARG A 59 3.56 -6.99 -14.88
N GLU A 60 3.76 -5.94 -15.66
CA GLU A 60 4.86 -4.99 -15.56
C GLU A 60 4.85 -4.25 -14.21
N VAL A 61 3.65 -3.98 -13.67
CA VAL A 61 3.47 -3.35 -12.35
C VAL A 61 3.85 -4.32 -11.23
N VAL A 62 3.47 -5.61 -11.38
CA VAL A 62 3.75 -6.69 -10.43
C VAL A 62 5.24 -7.06 -10.44
N ASP A 63 5.86 -7.23 -11.61
CA ASP A 63 7.28 -7.52 -11.75
C ASP A 63 8.13 -6.34 -11.22
N ALA A 64 7.72 -5.08 -11.47
CA ALA A 64 8.37 -3.91 -10.87
C ALA A 64 8.19 -3.82 -9.34
N ARG A 65 7.06 -4.29 -8.78
CA ARG A 65 6.85 -4.44 -7.32
C ARG A 65 7.81 -5.50 -6.76
N ILE A 66 7.89 -6.67 -7.39
CA ILE A 66 8.79 -7.76 -6.99
C ILE A 66 10.25 -7.30 -7.01
N GLN A 67 10.67 -6.52 -8.01
CA GLN A 67 12.01 -5.95 -8.08
C GLN A 67 12.31 -4.99 -6.91
N ARG A 68 11.37 -4.12 -6.52
CA ARG A 68 11.52 -3.22 -5.36
C ARG A 68 11.62 -3.99 -4.05
N LEU A 69 10.77 -5.01 -3.86
CA LEU A 69 10.78 -5.86 -2.68
C LEU A 69 12.09 -6.66 -2.55
N LYS A 70 12.57 -7.29 -3.63
CA LYS A 70 13.86 -7.99 -3.66
C LYS A 70 15.03 -7.07 -3.29
N ARG A 71 15.08 -5.85 -3.86
CA ARG A 71 16.09 -4.84 -3.54
C ARG A 71 16.03 -4.37 -2.08
N ALA A 72 14.82 -4.16 -1.54
CA ALA A 72 14.66 -3.74 -0.15
C ALA A 72 15.10 -4.85 0.83
N HIS A 73 14.85 -6.12 0.50
CA HIS A 73 15.32 -7.26 1.27
C HIS A 73 16.85 -7.39 1.24
N ASP A 74 17.47 -7.30 0.05
CA ASP A 74 18.93 -7.30 -0.11
C ASP A 74 19.62 -6.19 0.69
N LEU A 75 19.13 -4.93 0.60
CA LEU A 75 19.61 -3.82 1.41
C LEU A 75 19.42 -4.08 2.92
N SER A 76 18.28 -4.64 3.32
CA SER A 76 18.00 -4.96 4.72
C SER A 76 18.89 -6.07 5.28
N MET A 77 19.27 -7.07 4.46
CA MET A 77 20.21 -8.13 4.85
C MET A 77 21.64 -7.62 4.98
N LYS A 78 22.04 -6.64 4.16
CA LYS A 78 23.35 -5.98 4.23
C LYS A 78 23.44 -4.91 5.32
N HIS A 79 22.31 -4.55 5.95
CA HIS A 79 22.15 -3.38 6.82
C HIS A 79 22.51 -2.03 6.13
N GLU A 80 22.40 -1.99 4.80
CA GLU A 80 22.71 -0.83 3.96
C GLU A 80 21.44 -0.05 3.55
N TYR A 81 21.64 1.11 2.93
CA TYR A 81 20.57 1.91 2.35
C TYR A 81 20.89 2.27 0.90
N LEU A 82 19.84 2.55 0.12
CA LEU A 82 19.95 3.05 -1.24
C LEU A 82 20.76 4.38 -1.27
N SER A 83 21.54 4.63 -2.32
CA SER A 83 22.36 5.87 -2.42
C SER A 83 21.50 7.15 -2.41
N SER A 84 22.10 8.29 -2.04
CA SER A 84 21.42 9.61 -1.95
C SER A 84 20.57 9.95 -3.18
N ASP A 85 21.15 9.74 -4.35
CA ASP A 85 20.62 10.22 -5.62
C ASP A 85 19.46 9.29 -6.05
N MET A 86 19.67 7.99 -5.87
CA MET A 86 18.63 6.98 -6.05
C MET A 86 17.50 7.13 -5.02
N GLN A 87 17.75 7.58 -3.78
CA GLN A 87 16.70 7.95 -2.81
C GLN A 87 15.90 9.18 -3.26
N ALA A 88 16.55 10.18 -3.86
CA ALA A 88 15.89 11.40 -4.36
C ALA A 88 14.88 11.07 -5.48
N MET A 89 15.23 10.14 -6.36
CA MET A 89 14.37 9.63 -7.45
C MET A 89 13.14 8.83 -6.98
N GLN A 90 13.07 8.39 -5.72
CA GLN A 90 11.98 7.52 -5.26
C GLN A 90 10.64 8.25 -5.06
N THR A 91 9.56 7.65 -5.56
CA THR A 91 8.18 8.14 -5.45
C THR A 91 7.35 7.27 -4.47
N PRO A 92 7.54 7.39 -3.14
CA PRO A 92 6.98 6.43 -2.18
C PRO A 92 5.44 6.40 -2.15
N PHE A 93 4.78 7.54 -2.39
CA PHE A 93 3.31 7.66 -2.43
C PHE A 93 2.74 7.62 -3.86
N ARG A 94 3.46 7.04 -4.84
CA ARG A 94 2.89 6.76 -6.17
C ARG A 94 2.15 5.43 -6.14
N TYR A 95 0.91 5.49 -5.67
CA TYR A 95 -0.02 4.37 -5.58
C TYR A 95 -0.21 3.65 -6.94
N TYR A 96 -0.56 2.38 -6.87
CA TYR A 96 -0.86 1.49 -8.01
C TYR A 96 -1.83 0.34 -7.66
N LEU A 97 -2.06 0.07 -6.37
CA LEU A 97 -2.90 -1.04 -5.88
C LEU A 97 -4.28 -0.56 -5.40
N GLN A 98 -4.37 0.66 -4.88
CA GLN A 98 -5.54 1.16 -4.14
C GLN A 98 -6.85 1.09 -4.95
N ASP A 99 -6.84 1.49 -6.22
CA ASP A 99 -8.05 1.51 -7.05
C ASP A 99 -8.57 0.10 -7.37
N MET A 100 -7.66 -0.86 -7.63
CA MET A 100 -8.00 -2.26 -7.86
C MET A 100 -8.47 -2.95 -6.57
N LEU A 101 -7.84 -2.63 -5.43
CA LEU A 101 -8.26 -3.13 -4.11
C LEU A 101 -9.65 -2.60 -3.71
N ALA A 102 -9.97 -1.35 -4.04
CA ALA A 102 -11.30 -0.78 -3.84
C ALA A 102 -12.36 -1.44 -4.74
N LEU A 103 -12.01 -1.76 -5.99
CA LEU A 103 -12.88 -2.53 -6.90
C LEU A 103 -13.18 -3.93 -6.34
N VAL A 104 -12.16 -4.71 -5.99
CA VAL A 104 -12.30 -6.07 -5.42
C VAL A 104 -13.17 -6.06 -4.16
N LYS A 105 -12.95 -5.10 -3.25
CA LYS A 105 -13.73 -5.01 -2.01
C LYS A 105 -15.18 -4.59 -2.23
N ARG A 106 -15.47 -3.80 -3.28
CA ARG A 106 -16.84 -3.49 -3.70
C ARG A 106 -17.55 -4.73 -4.28
N GLU A 107 -16.90 -5.46 -5.19
CA GLU A 107 -17.43 -6.71 -5.75
C GLU A 107 -17.73 -7.75 -4.65
N ARG A 108 -16.84 -7.87 -3.66
CA ARG A 108 -17.03 -8.76 -2.51
C ARG A 108 -18.24 -8.35 -1.67
N ALA A 109 -18.37 -7.07 -1.34
CA ALA A 109 -19.48 -6.55 -0.53
C ALA A 109 -20.84 -6.65 -1.26
N GLU A 110 -20.87 -6.42 -2.57
CA GLU A 110 -22.06 -6.64 -3.42
C GLU A 110 -22.47 -8.11 -3.42
N ARG A 111 -21.51 -9.03 -3.63
CA ARG A 111 -21.72 -10.47 -3.61
C ARG A 111 -22.20 -11.00 -2.24
N GLU A 112 -21.67 -10.44 -1.17
CA GLU A 112 -22.07 -10.72 0.23
C GLU A 112 -23.50 -10.22 0.51
N ALA A 113 -23.85 -9.01 0.06
CA ALA A 113 -25.21 -8.47 0.16
C ALA A 113 -26.25 -9.26 -0.67
N LEU A 114 -25.82 -9.90 -1.76
CA LEU A 114 -26.63 -10.86 -2.54
C LEU A 114 -26.69 -12.26 -1.92
N GLY A 115 -26.08 -12.49 -0.75
CA GLY A 115 -26.10 -13.78 -0.05
C GLY A 115 -25.29 -14.90 -0.70
N ALA A 116 -24.41 -14.58 -1.65
CA ALA A 116 -23.65 -15.58 -2.41
C ALA A 116 -22.33 -15.96 -1.73
N LEU A 117 -21.93 -17.23 -1.87
CA LEU A 117 -20.69 -17.77 -1.27
C LEU A 117 -19.44 -16.99 -1.75
N PRO A 118 -18.47 -16.71 -0.85
CA PRO A 118 -17.28 -15.93 -1.18
C PRO A 118 -16.38 -16.65 -2.21
N LEU A 119 -15.70 -15.87 -3.05
CA LEU A 119 -14.86 -16.39 -4.15
C LEU A 119 -13.57 -17.07 -3.66
N TYR A 120 -13.06 -16.64 -2.51
CA TYR A 120 -11.90 -17.21 -1.85
C TYR A 120 -12.10 -17.16 -0.33
N GLN A 121 -11.45 -18.08 0.38
CA GLN A 121 -11.44 -18.15 1.83
C GLN A 121 -10.00 -18.38 2.32
N ARG A 122 -9.72 -17.96 3.56
CA ARG A 122 -8.44 -18.25 4.22
C ARG A 122 -8.46 -19.67 4.73
N THR A 123 -7.42 -20.45 4.42
CA THR A 123 -7.23 -21.78 5.01
C THR A 123 -7.08 -21.66 6.53
N ILE A 124 -7.77 -22.51 7.27
CA ILE A 124 -7.55 -22.68 8.71
C ILE A 124 -6.16 -23.30 8.90
N PRO A 125 -5.30 -22.75 9.77
CA PRO A 125 -3.97 -23.30 10.07
C PRO A 125 -4.04 -24.54 10.98
#